data_AF-A0A261GB65-F1
#
_entry.id   AF-A0A261GB65-F1
#
_cell.length_a   1.000
_cell.length_b   1.000
_cell.length_c   1.000
_cell.angle_alpha   90.00
_cell.angle_beta   90.00
_cell.angle_gamma   90.00
#
_symmetry.space_group_name_H-M   'P 1'
#
loop_
_entity.id
_entity.type
_entity.pdbx_description
1 polymer ?
#
loop_
_entity_poly.entity_id
_entity_poly.type
_entity_poly.pdbx_seq_one_letter_code
_entity_poly.pdbx_strand_id
1 'polypeptide(L)'
;MLSQVDAWDLMTAIKHLDHRNATLEDAVLFAQVVNGKLPDVTKAECLDAVADWYGTPHEFGMVRPGDLVELIVKRRPASKLSDYDVQRALERAGATPDQSWPGAAPKLVREAVNRGVPFERAVREAVERTRGFSLESAPPKPKPKRIGPGFAGAARSNGLSLSDVLGGEA
;
A
#
# COMPACT_ATOMS: atom_id res chain seq x y z
N MET A 1 -0.10 14.03 0.08
CA MET A 1 -1.37 13.79 0.81
C MET A 1 -2.16 15.07 0.87
N LEU A 2 -3.43 15.03 0.49
CA LEU A 2 -4.34 16.17 0.52
C LEU A 2 -4.68 16.53 1.97
N SER A 3 -4.50 17.80 2.33
CA SER A 3 -4.97 18.35 3.59
C SER A 3 -6.49 18.55 3.58
N GLN A 4 -7.08 18.84 4.74
CA GLN A 4 -8.51 19.19 4.82
C GLN A 4 -8.84 20.45 4.01
N VAL A 5 -7.91 21.41 3.94
CA VAL A 5 -8.07 22.63 3.13
C VAL A 5 -8.02 22.28 1.64
N ASP A 6 -7.05 21.45 1.23
CA ASP A 6 -6.98 21.00 -0.17
C ASP A 6 -8.23 20.22 -0.59
N ALA A 7 -8.74 19.38 0.30
CA ALA A 7 -9.95 18.59 0.11
C ALA A 7 -11.18 19.50 -0.08
N TRP A 8 -11.31 20.52 0.76
CA TRP A 8 -12.40 21.50 0.68
C TRP A 8 -12.35 22.28 -0.64
N ASP A 9 -11.18 22.79 -1.00
CA ASP A 9 -10.98 23.55 -2.23
C ASP A 9 -11.28 22.70 -3.47
N LEU A 10 -10.78 21.46 -3.50
CA LEU A 10 -11.02 20.52 -4.60
C LEU A 10 -12.51 20.19 -4.74
N MET A 11 -13.19 19.89 -3.64
CA MET A 11 -14.63 19.58 -3.64
C MET A 11 -15.47 20.78 -4.06
N THR A 12 -15.10 21.98 -3.62
CA THR A 12 -15.74 23.23 -4.04
C THR A 12 -15.60 23.44 -5.54
N ALA A 13 -14.41 23.21 -6.10
CA ALA A 13 -14.17 23.32 -7.53
C ALA A 13 -15.01 22.30 -8.33
N ILE A 14 -14.99 21.03 -7.92
CA ILE A 14 -15.77 19.96 -8.57
C ILE A 14 -17.26 20.31 -8.57
N LYS A 15 -17.81 20.65 -7.41
CA LYS A 15 -19.25 20.91 -7.31
C LYS A 15 -19.66 22.21 -7.99
N HIS A 16 -18.78 23.21 -8.06
CA HIS A 16 -19.03 24.41 -8.86
C HIS A 16 -19.22 24.06 -10.34
N LEU A 17 -18.44 23.13 -10.89
CA LEU A 17 -18.58 22.67 -12.29
C LEU A 17 -19.92 21.96 -12.51
N ASP A 18 -20.49 21.34 -11.48
CA ASP A 18 -21.78 20.65 -11.52
C ASP A 18 -22.98 21.50 -11.02
N HIS A 19 -22.79 22.80 -10.77
CA HIS A 19 -23.80 23.69 -10.19
C HIS A 19 -24.40 23.19 -8.84
N ARG A 20 -23.55 22.62 -7.98
CA ARG A 20 -23.91 22.10 -6.65
C ARG A 20 -23.10 22.79 -5.55
N ASN A 21 -23.59 22.67 -4.31
CA ASN A 21 -22.88 23.17 -3.14
C ASN A 21 -22.05 22.07 -2.47
N ALA A 22 -20.77 22.36 -2.21
CA ALA A 22 -19.87 21.47 -1.48
C ALA A 22 -20.28 21.38 -0.01
N THR A 23 -20.18 20.17 0.56
CA THR A 23 -20.27 19.97 2.01
C THR A 23 -18.92 19.51 2.53
N LEU A 24 -18.68 19.71 3.82
CA LEU A 24 -17.43 19.32 4.45
C LEU A 24 -17.28 17.80 4.49
N GLU A 25 -18.39 17.10 4.69
CA GLU A 25 -18.44 15.64 4.69
C GLU A 25 -18.04 15.07 3.32
N ASP A 26 -18.57 15.62 2.23
CA ASP A 26 -18.19 15.22 0.88
C ASP A 26 -16.69 15.41 0.65
N ALA A 27 -16.15 16.57 1.04
CA ALA A 27 -14.73 16.88 0.88
C ALA A 27 -13.83 15.88 1.65
N VAL A 28 -14.18 15.58 2.89
CA VAL A 28 -13.41 14.65 3.75
C VAL A 28 -13.47 13.23 3.18
N LEU A 29 -14.65 12.73 2.83
CA LEU A 29 -14.82 11.39 2.25
C LEU A 29 -14.05 11.27 0.92
N PHE A 30 -14.13 12.31 0.09
CA PHE A 30 -13.42 12.36 -1.18
C PHE A 30 -11.91 12.26 -0.98
N ALA A 31 -11.35 13.10 -0.11
CA ALA A 31 -9.92 13.09 0.17
C ALA A 31 -9.45 11.80 0.85
N GLN A 32 -10.27 11.18 1.71
CA GLN A 32 -9.95 9.88 2.31
C GLN A 32 -9.75 8.80 1.24
N VAL A 33 -10.65 8.72 0.25
CA VAL A 33 -10.53 7.75 -0.84
C VAL A 33 -9.29 8.02 -1.69
N VAL A 34 -9.06 9.28 -2.09
CA VAL A 34 -7.91 9.65 -2.90
C VAL A 34 -6.60 9.41 -2.14
N ASN A 35 -6.46 9.88 -0.91
CA ASN A 35 -5.28 9.68 -0.07
C ASN A 35 -5.02 8.20 0.24
N GLY A 36 -6.08 7.40 0.41
CA GLY A 36 -5.97 5.96 0.64
C GLY A 36 -5.42 5.18 -0.54
N LYS A 37 -5.60 5.69 -1.77
CA LYS A 37 -5.07 5.07 -3.01
C LYS A 37 -3.75 5.70 -3.46
N LEU A 38 -3.59 7.00 -3.26
CA LEU A 38 -2.46 7.81 -3.70
C LEU A 38 -1.94 8.67 -2.53
N PRO A 39 -1.14 8.10 -1.62
CA PRO A 39 -0.70 8.81 -0.41
C PRO A 39 0.17 10.05 -0.72
N ASP A 40 0.89 10.02 -1.84
CA ASP A 40 1.78 11.08 -2.33
C ASP A 40 1.07 12.10 -3.23
N VAL A 41 -0.25 12.01 -3.42
CA VAL A 41 -0.97 12.92 -4.33
C VAL A 41 -0.92 14.38 -3.86
N THR A 42 -0.87 15.28 -4.83
CA THR A 42 -0.89 16.73 -4.66
C THR A 42 -2.22 17.32 -5.12
N LYS A 43 -2.59 18.50 -4.59
CA LYS A 43 -3.78 19.25 -5.05
C LYS A 43 -3.71 19.58 -6.54
N ALA A 44 -2.51 19.92 -7.04
CA ALA A 44 -2.30 20.22 -8.46
C ALA A 44 -2.62 19.01 -9.36
N GLU A 45 -2.09 17.82 -9.04
CA GLU A 45 -2.44 16.59 -9.79
C GLU A 45 -3.95 16.32 -9.79
N CYS A 46 -4.64 16.55 -8.67
CA CYS A 46 -6.08 16.40 -8.60
C CYS A 46 -6.82 17.41 -9.48
N LEU A 47 -6.43 18.69 -9.47
CA LEU A 47 -7.07 19.72 -10.29
C LEU A 47 -6.84 19.48 -11.78
N ASP A 48 -5.64 19.10 -12.19
CA ASP A 48 -5.33 18.72 -13.57
C ASP A 48 -6.15 17.49 -14.00
N ALA A 49 -6.41 16.58 -13.07
CA ALA A 49 -7.24 15.41 -13.36
C ALA A 49 -8.74 15.72 -13.42
N VAL A 50 -9.23 16.66 -12.61
CA VAL A 50 -10.59 17.22 -12.75
C VAL A 50 -10.73 17.89 -14.12
N ALA A 51 -9.79 18.75 -14.51
CA ALA A 51 -9.84 19.47 -15.78
C ALA A 51 -9.94 18.53 -16.98
N ASP A 52 -9.11 17.48 -17.02
CA ASP A 52 -9.16 16.46 -18.08
C ASP A 52 -10.48 15.69 -18.11
N TRP A 53 -11.02 15.33 -16.94
CA TRP A 53 -12.26 14.57 -16.85
C TRP A 53 -13.43 15.36 -17.44
N TYR A 54 -13.57 16.64 -17.03
CA TYR A 54 -14.60 17.54 -17.58
C TYR A 54 -14.33 17.95 -19.03
N GLY A 55 -13.08 17.89 -19.50
CA GLY A 55 -12.70 18.13 -20.89
C GLY A 55 -12.98 16.94 -21.84
N THR A 56 -13.28 15.76 -21.30
CA THR A 56 -13.51 14.54 -22.08
C THR A 56 -15.02 14.23 -22.15
N PRO A 57 -15.56 13.73 -23.29
CA PRO A 57 -16.94 13.25 -23.32
C PRO A 57 -17.16 12.14 -22.30
N HIS A 58 -18.06 12.37 -21.35
CA HIS A 58 -18.46 11.40 -20.34
C HIS A 58 -19.99 11.41 -20.25
N GLU A 59 -20.58 10.23 -20.04
CA GLU A 59 -22.01 10.13 -19.77
C GLU A 59 -22.28 10.68 -18.37
N PHE A 60 -23.09 11.74 -18.31
CA PHE A 60 -23.65 12.40 -17.12
C PHE A 60 -23.12 11.96 -15.75
N GLY A 61 -22.51 12.89 -15.00
CA GLY A 61 -22.16 12.62 -13.61
C GLY A 61 -21.28 13.69 -13.02
N MET A 62 -21.07 13.59 -11.71
CA MET A 62 -19.98 14.27 -11.02
C MET A 62 -18.76 13.32 -11.04
N VAL A 63 -17.56 13.87 -11.18
CA VAL A 63 -16.33 13.08 -11.09
C VAL A 63 -16.27 12.34 -9.75
N ARG A 64 -16.08 11.02 -9.78
CA ARG A 64 -15.93 10.23 -8.55
C ARG A 64 -14.45 10.18 -8.15
N PRO A 65 -14.15 9.96 -6.85
CA PRO A 65 -12.77 9.82 -6.40
C PRO A 65 -11.99 8.74 -7.18
N GLY A 66 -12.65 7.64 -7.55
CA GLY A 66 -12.04 6.55 -8.32
C GLY A 66 -11.62 6.97 -9.73
N ASP A 67 -12.46 7.74 -10.43
CA ASP A 67 -12.17 8.21 -11.79
C ASP A 67 -10.93 9.13 -11.78
N LEU A 68 -10.83 9.97 -10.75
CA LEU A 68 -9.67 10.84 -10.51
C LEU A 68 -8.39 10.05 -10.22
N VAL A 69 -8.46 9.03 -9.36
CA VAL A 69 -7.32 8.15 -9.07
C VAL A 69 -6.83 7.46 -10.34
N GLU A 70 -7.73 6.94 -11.17
CA GLU A 70 -7.37 6.27 -12.43
C GLU A 70 -6.67 7.22 -13.40
N LEU A 71 -7.19 8.44 -13.56
CA LEU A 71 -6.59 9.46 -14.42
C LEU A 71 -5.18 9.86 -13.96
N ILE A 72 -4.99 10.04 -12.65
CA ILE A 72 -3.69 10.40 -12.07
C ILE A 72 -2.71 9.24 -12.24
N VAL A 73 -3.12 8.01 -11.93
CA VAL A 73 -2.28 6.81 -12.09
C VAL A 73 -1.85 6.65 -13.54
N LYS A 74 -2.75 6.85 -14.52
CA LYS A 74 -2.45 6.74 -15.95
C LYS A 74 -1.42 7.77 -16.42
N ARG A 75 -1.38 8.97 -15.82
CA ARG A 75 -0.40 10.02 -16.16
C ARG A 75 0.97 9.80 -15.54
N ARG A 76 1.00 9.16 -14.38
CA ARG A 76 2.23 8.98 -13.62
C ARG A 76 3.28 8.20 -14.42
N PRO A 77 4.57 8.61 -14.40
CA PRO A 77 5.62 7.95 -15.17
C PRO A 77 5.73 6.46 -14.89
N ALA A 78 5.48 6.03 -13.65
CA ALA A 78 5.53 4.62 -13.27
C ALA A 78 4.48 3.75 -14.00
N SER A 79 3.38 4.31 -14.51
CA SER A 79 2.37 3.54 -15.27
C SER A 79 2.94 2.92 -16.55
N LYS A 80 4.02 3.50 -17.09
CA LYS A 80 4.71 3.03 -18.29
C LYS A 80 5.68 1.87 -18.01
N LEU A 81 5.91 1.55 -16.74
CA LEU A 81 6.81 0.49 -16.32
C LEU A 81 6.07 -0.85 -16.27
N SER A 82 6.56 -1.81 -17.04
CA SER A 82 6.17 -3.21 -16.95
C SER A 82 6.60 -3.80 -15.61
N ASP A 83 5.72 -4.58 -14.97
CA ASP A 83 6.06 -5.31 -13.75
C ASP A 83 7.26 -6.25 -13.97
N TYR A 84 7.34 -6.87 -15.14
CA TYR A 84 8.44 -7.75 -15.51
C TYR A 84 9.78 -6.99 -15.57
N ASP A 85 9.79 -5.79 -16.15
CA ASP A 85 11.02 -5.00 -16.28
C ASP A 85 11.50 -4.49 -14.91
N VAL A 86 10.57 -4.06 -14.06
CA VAL A 86 10.85 -3.65 -12.67
C VAL A 86 11.44 -4.81 -11.88
N GLN A 87 10.81 -5.98 -11.94
CA GLN A 87 11.27 -7.18 -11.24
C GLN A 87 12.67 -7.59 -11.71
N ARG A 88 12.88 -7.67 -13.03
CA ARG A 88 14.17 -8.07 -13.60
C ARG A 88 15.29 -7.08 -13.25
N ALA A 89 14.98 -5.78 -13.19
CA ALA A 89 15.94 -4.76 -12.77
C ALA A 89 16.30 -4.91 -11.28
N LEU A 90 15.32 -5.18 -10.41
CA LEU A 90 15.55 -5.45 -9.00
C LEU A 90 16.41 -6.70 -8.77
N GLU A 91 16.14 -7.79 -9.48
CA GLU A 91 16.94 -9.02 -9.43
C GLU A 91 18.39 -8.77 -9.87
N ARG A 92 18.59 -8.00 -10.96
CA ARG A 92 19.93 -7.59 -11.43
C ARG A 92 20.66 -6.71 -10.42
N ALA A 93 19.93 -5.88 -9.67
CA ALA A 93 20.48 -5.07 -8.59
C ALA A 93 20.72 -5.87 -7.29
N GLY A 94 20.41 -7.18 -7.29
CA GLY A 94 20.64 -8.09 -6.16
C GLY A 94 19.55 -8.03 -5.10
N ALA A 95 18.31 -7.73 -5.46
CA ALA A 95 17.15 -7.99 -4.61
C ALA A 95 16.94 -9.50 -4.43
N THR A 96 16.52 -9.94 -3.25
CA THR A 96 16.10 -11.33 -3.06
C THR A 96 14.77 -11.60 -3.76
N PRO A 97 14.42 -12.86 -4.08
CA PRO A 97 13.13 -13.20 -4.69
C PRO A 97 11.92 -12.66 -3.90
N ASP A 98 12.00 -12.66 -2.56
CA ASP A 98 10.95 -12.12 -1.68
C ASP A 98 10.84 -10.59 -1.74
N GLN A 99 11.93 -9.91 -2.12
CA GLN A 99 11.94 -8.46 -2.32
C GLN A 99 11.47 -8.08 -3.73
N SER A 100 11.73 -8.90 -4.74
CA SER A 100 11.41 -8.63 -6.14
C SER A 100 9.98 -9.00 -6.55
N TRP A 101 9.36 -10.00 -5.91
CA TRP A 101 7.99 -10.46 -6.20
C TRP A 101 6.96 -9.83 -5.24
N PRO A 102 5.79 -9.36 -5.73
CA PRO A 102 5.18 -8.05 -5.44
C PRO A 102 5.42 -7.56 -3.99
N GLY A 103 6.68 -7.23 -3.72
CA GLY A 103 7.17 -6.91 -2.40
C GLY A 103 7.24 -5.41 -2.17
N ALA A 104 7.98 -5.01 -1.13
CA ALA A 104 8.19 -3.60 -0.84
C ALA A 104 9.04 -2.90 -1.92
N ALA A 105 10.01 -3.58 -2.55
CA ALA A 105 10.95 -2.95 -3.47
C ALA A 105 10.28 -2.44 -4.78
N PRO A 106 9.41 -3.21 -5.47
CA PRO A 106 8.68 -2.70 -6.64
C PRO A 106 7.86 -1.44 -6.35
N LYS A 107 7.22 -1.36 -5.18
CA LYS A 107 6.45 -0.18 -4.76
C LYS A 107 7.36 1.04 -4.61
N LEU A 108 8.50 0.88 -3.93
CA LEU A 108 9.49 1.94 -3.75
C LEU A 108 10.07 2.45 -5.07
N VAL A 109 10.31 1.55 -6.05
CA VAL A 109 10.76 1.95 -7.39
C VAL A 109 9.71 2.82 -8.07
N ARG A 110 8.44 2.39 -8.07
CA ARG A 110 7.34 3.14 -8.70
C ARG A 110 7.14 4.51 -8.04
N GLU A 111 7.20 4.58 -6.72
CA GLU A 111 7.15 5.86 -5.97
C GLU A 111 8.31 6.80 -6.29
N ALA A 112 9.54 6.27 -6.38
CA ALA A 112 10.71 7.08 -6.73
C ALA A 112 10.63 7.61 -8.16
N VAL A 113 10.19 6.78 -9.11
CA VAL A 113 10.00 7.18 -10.51
C VAL A 113 8.91 8.25 -10.66
N ASN A 114 7.81 8.14 -9.91
CA ASN A 114 6.77 9.19 -9.90
C ASN A 114 7.27 10.53 -9.38
N ARG A 115 8.28 10.52 -8.49
CA ARG A 115 8.97 11.73 -8.01
C ARG A 115 10.06 12.24 -8.95
N GLY A 116 10.22 11.64 -10.13
CA GLY A 116 11.21 12.05 -11.13
C GLY A 116 12.61 11.45 -10.94
N VAL A 117 12.77 10.46 -10.04
CA VAL A 117 14.05 9.75 -9.91
C VAL A 117 14.26 8.85 -11.13
N PRO A 118 15.43 8.89 -11.79
CA PRO A 118 15.74 8.00 -12.91
C PRO A 118 15.58 6.52 -12.51
N PHE A 119 15.03 5.70 -13.40
CA PHE A 119 14.69 4.29 -13.12
C PHE A 119 15.85 3.50 -12.49
N GLU A 120 17.04 3.56 -13.07
CA GLU A 120 18.24 2.87 -12.56
C GLU A 120 18.67 3.33 -11.16
N ARG A 121 18.40 4.59 -10.81
CA ARG A 121 18.66 5.12 -9.48
C ARG A 121 17.57 4.68 -8.50
N ALA A 122 16.31 4.73 -8.92
CA ALA A 122 15.16 4.25 -8.14
C ALA A 122 15.30 2.78 -7.77
N VAL A 123 15.75 1.92 -8.69
CA VAL A 123 16.01 0.49 -8.45
C VAL A 123 17.07 0.29 -7.37
N ARG A 124 18.21 1.00 -7.47
CA ARG A 124 19.28 0.90 -6.45
C ARG A 124 18.82 1.37 -5.07
N GLU A 125 18.16 2.53 -5.01
CA GLU A 125 17.64 3.08 -3.75
C GLU A 125 16.58 2.16 -3.11
N ALA A 126 15.75 1.50 -3.92
CA ALA A 126 14.75 0.55 -3.43
C ALA A 126 15.41 -0.67 -2.79
N VAL A 127 16.43 -1.26 -3.43
CA VAL A 127 17.16 -2.42 -2.91
C VAL A 127 17.88 -2.07 -1.60
N GLU A 128 18.57 -0.94 -1.56
CA GLU A 128 19.27 -0.46 -0.35
C GLU A 128 18.30 -0.28 0.82
N ARG A 129 17.15 0.36 0.59
CA ARG A 129 16.12 0.54 1.62
C ARG A 129 15.57 -0.79 2.11
N THR A 130 15.28 -1.74 1.22
CA THR A 130 14.75 -3.04 1.66
C THR A 130 15.77 -3.91 2.39
N ARG A 131 17.08 -3.73 2.13
CA ARG A 131 18.15 -4.40 2.89
C ARG A 131 18.25 -3.85 4.31
N GLY A 132 18.08 -2.54 4.50
CA GLY A 132 18.07 -1.91 5.83
C GLY A 132 16.90 -2.33 6.74
N PHE A 133 15.83 -2.88 6.17
CA PHE A 133 14.68 -3.44 6.91
C PHE A 133 14.84 -4.91 7.31
N SER A 134 16.02 -5.52 7.09
CA SER A 134 16.29 -6.85 7.61
C SER A 134 16.34 -6.80 9.13
N LEU A 135 15.23 -7.16 9.78
CA LEU A 135 15.22 -7.50 11.21
C LEU A 135 16.36 -8.50 11.43
N GLU A 136 17.29 -8.16 12.34
CA GLU A 136 18.27 -9.14 12.83
C GLU A 136 17.49 -10.41 13.16
N SER A 137 17.81 -11.51 12.49
CA SER A 137 17.10 -12.76 12.70
C SER A 137 17.16 -13.07 14.19
N ALA A 138 16.00 -13.09 14.85
CA ALA A 138 15.92 -13.54 16.23
C ALA A 138 16.72 -14.86 16.34
N PRO A 139 17.61 -15.00 17.33
CA PRO A 139 18.49 -16.16 17.43
C PRO A 139 17.64 -17.43 17.31
N PRO A 140 18.06 -18.42 16.50
CA PRO A 140 17.24 -19.57 16.19
C PRO A 140 16.80 -20.21 17.50
N LYS A 141 15.48 -20.28 17.72
CA LYS A 141 14.93 -20.97 18.89
C LYS A 141 15.56 -22.36 18.94
N PRO A 142 16.08 -22.80 20.11
CA PRO A 142 16.79 -24.06 20.22
C PRO A 142 15.89 -25.18 19.70
N LYS A 143 16.42 -25.96 18.74
CA LYS A 143 15.70 -27.11 18.17
C LYS A 143 15.25 -28.02 19.32
N PRO A 144 13.97 -28.44 19.37
CA PRO A 144 13.53 -29.39 20.39
C PRO A 144 14.39 -30.64 20.28
N LYS A 145 15.02 -31.05 21.39
CA LYS A 145 15.79 -32.30 21.46
C LYS A 145 14.85 -33.44 21.06
N ARG A 146 15.09 -34.03 19.88
CA ARG A 146 14.49 -35.31 19.49
C ARG A 146 14.96 -36.35 20.51
N ILE A 147 14.06 -36.74 21.41
CA ILE A 147 14.22 -37.95 22.22
C ILE A 147 14.00 -39.11 21.24
N GLY A 148 15.08 -39.85 20.96
CA GLY A 148 15.06 -41.05 20.14
C GLY A 148 14.31 -42.22 20.79
N PRO A 149 14.09 -43.31 20.05
CA PRO A 149 13.01 -44.27 20.29
C PRO A 149 13.40 -45.26 21.40
N GLY A 150 12.55 -45.35 22.43
CA GLY A 150 12.77 -46.25 23.56
C GLY A 150 11.46 -46.69 24.17
N PHE A 151 10.96 -47.81 23.66
CA PHE A 151 10.20 -48.84 24.38
C PHE A 151 8.87 -48.49 25.08
N ALA A 152 7.90 -49.37 24.80
CA ALA A 152 6.57 -49.40 25.39
C ALA A 152 6.59 -49.55 26.92
N GLY A 153 5.60 -48.94 27.58
CA GLY A 153 5.13 -49.42 28.88
C GLY A 153 4.90 -48.34 29.92
N ALA A 154 3.61 -48.08 30.15
CA ALA A 154 3.01 -47.77 31.44
C ALA A 154 3.18 -46.36 32.05
N ALA A 155 2.00 -45.86 32.43
CA ALA A 155 1.70 -45.20 33.69
C ALA A 155 1.57 -43.67 33.71
N ARG A 156 0.27 -43.29 33.71
CA ARG A 156 -0.36 -42.29 34.58
C ARG A 156 -0.39 -40.85 34.06
N SER A 157 -1.46 -40.62 33.29
CA SER A 157 -2.31 -39.45 33.44
C SER A 157 -2.63 -39.18 34.92
N ASN A 158 -2.09 -38.09 35.45
CA ASN A 158 -2.60 -37.28 36.56
C ASN A 158 -1.94 -35.92 36.30
N GLY A 159 -2.61 -34.85 35.94
CA GLY A 159 -4.00 -34.48 36.12
C GLY A 159 -3.93 -32.98 36.32
N LEU A 160 -4.50 -32.23 35.38
CA LEU A 160 -4.96 -30.85 35.54
C LEU A 160 -5.84 -30.62 34.30
N SER A 161 -7.14 -30.86 34.51
CA SER A 161 -8.20 -30.65 33.53
C SER A 161 -8.36 -29.15 33.28
N LEU A 162 -8.62 -28.78 32.03
CA LEU A 162 -8.92 -27.41 31.57
C LEU A 162 -10.22 -26.82 32.17
N SER A 163 -10.84 -27.51 33.13
CA SER A 163 -12.03 -27.08 33.85
C SER A 163 -11.75 -26.08 34.98
N ASP A 164 -10.49 -25.90 35.40
CA ASP A 164 -10.09 -24.95 36.46
C ASP A 164 -9.69 -23.55 35.94
N VAL A 165 -9.71 -23.31 34.62
CA VAL A 165 -9.25 -22.04 34.00
C VAL A 165 -10.40 -21.14 33.54
N LEU A 166 -11.65 -21.62 33.55
CA LEU A 166 -12.81 -20.84 33.10
C LEU A 166 -13.86 -20.72 34.21
N GLY A 167 -13.60 -19.78 35.12
CA GLY A 167 -14.53 -18.99 35.95
C GLY A 167 -15.92 -19.57 36.22
N GLY A 168 -16.13 -20.00 37.46
CA GLY A 168 -17.44 -19.93 38.09
C GLY A 168 -17.71 -18.51 38.59
N GLU A 169 -18.79 -17.91 38.11
CA GLU A 169 -19.65 -17.01 38.89
C GLU A 169 -21.03 -16.96 38.21
N ALA A 170 -22.00 -17.59 38.85
CA ALA A 170 -23.44 -17.29 38.82
C ALA A 170 -23.96 -17.48 40.25
#